data_AF-A0A7C3V0E6-F1
#
_entry.id   AF-A0A7C3V0E6-F1
#
_cell.length_a   1.000
_cell.length_b   1.000
_cell.length_c   1.000
_cell.angle_alpha   90.00
_cell.angle_beta   90.00
_cell.angle_gamma   90.00
#
_symmetry.space_group_name_H-M   'P 1'
#
loop_
_entity.id
_entity.type
_entity.pdbx_description
1 polymer ?
#
loop_
_entity_poly.entity_id
_entity_poly.type
_entity_poly.pdbx_seq_one_letter_code
_entity_poly.pdbx_strand_id
1 'polypeptide(L)' 'MACVFQGLKARGLRAELVQLGVMDCIPALEEVFKEEFPKPGVQRCTVHLTRNVLAKVPKKLKGQVASELKAIFYAPSVK' A
#
# COMPACT_ATOMS: atom_id res chain seq x y z
N MET A 1 13.10 -17.00 13.22
CA MET A 1 12.99 -16.07 12.08
C MET A 1 12.06 -14.96 12.52
N ALA A 2 12.57 -13.76 12.81
CA ALA A 2 11.76 -12.70 13.42
C ALA A 2 10.86 -12.04 12.37
N CYS A 3 9.54 -12.21 12.51
CA CYS A 3 8.56 -11.48 11.73
C CYS A 3 8.68 -9.97 12.03
N VAL A 4 8.73 -9.13 10.99
CA VAL A 4 8.93 -7.67 11.15
C VAL A 4 7.84 -7.04 12.03
N PHE A 5 6.60 -7.55 11.94
CA PHE A 5 5.46 -7.07 12.69
C PHE A 5 5.55 -7.41 14.18
N GLN A 6 6.03 -8.61 14.52
CA GLN A 6 6.32 -8.97 15.91
C GLN A 6 7.40 -8.05 16.50
N GLY A 7 8.42 -7.72 15.71
CA GLY A 7 9.44 -6.74 16.10
C GLY A 7 8.89 -5.33 16.31
N LEU A 8 7.84 -4.92 15.58
CA LEU A 8 7.17 -3.63 15.82
C LEU A 8 6.35 -3.66 17.12
N LYS A 9 5.60 -4.74 17.37
CA LYS A 9 4.84 -4.92 18.62
C LYS A 9 5.76 -4.95 19.85
N ALA A 10 6.88 -5.66 19.75
CA ALA A 10 7.91 -5.69 20.80
C ALA A 10 8.52 -4.31 21.10
N ARG A 11 8.52 -3.40 20.11
CA ARG A 11 8.97 -2.00 20.27
C ARG A 11 7.87 -1.05 20.77
N GLY A 12 6.70 -1.58 21.15
CA GLY A 12 5.60 -0.80 21.73
C GLY A 12 4.51 -0.39 20.74
N LEU A 13 4.52 -0.91 19.50
CA LEU A 13 3.38 -0.73 18.61
C LEU A 13 2.17 -1.48 19.15
N ARG A 14 1.12 -0.75 19.52
CA ARG A 14 -0.16 -1.31 19.95
C ARG A 14 -0.97 -1.77 18.74
N ALA A 15 -1.09 -3.08 18.56
CA ALA A 15 -1.75 -3.68 17.40
C ALA A 15 -3.22 -3.24 17.27
N GLU A 16 -3.88 -2.98 18.41
CA GLU A 16 -5.29 -2.59 18.46
C GLU A 16 -5.55 -1.19 17.92
N LEU A 17 -4.51 -0.34 17.85
CA LEU A 17 -4.61 1.01 17.30
C LEU A 17 -4.36 1.07 15.79
N VAL A 18 -3.82 0.01 15.19
CA VAL A 18 -3.51 0.02 13.76
C VAL A 18 -4.82 -0.05 12.99
N GLN A 19 -5.08 0.95 12.14
CA GLN A 19 -6.31 1.07 11.36
C GLN A 19 -6.14 0.73 9.88
N LEU A 20 -4.92 0.91 9.33
CA LEU A 20 -4.64 0.70 7.92
C LEU A 20 -3.19 0.22 7.72
N GLY A 21 -3.02 -0.90 7.00
CA GLY A 21 -1.73 -1.33 6.47
C GLY A 21 -1.57 -0.89 5.02
N VAL A 22 -0.57 -0.05 4.73
CA VAL A 22 -0.26 0.38 3.35
C VAL A 22 0.99 -0.33 2.86
N MET A 23 0.85 -1.18 1.84
CA MET A 23 1.93 -2.09 1.38
C MET A 23 1.95 -2.19 -0.15
N ASP A 24 3.02 -2.74 -0.76
CA ASP A 24 3.07 -2.95 -2.21
C ASP A 24 2.28 -4.20 -2.71
N CYS A 25 1.36 -4.73 -1.88
CA CYS A 25 0.58 -5.94 -2.17
C CYS A 25 1.44 -7.18 -2.52
N ILE A 26 2.45 -7.46 -1.69
CA ILE A 26 3.11 -8.77 -1.70
C ILE A 26 2.20 -9.76 -0.95
N PRO A 27 1.66 -10.82 -1.58
CA PRO A 27 0.63 -11.66 -0.97
C PRO A 27 1.04 -12.25 0.39
N ALA A 28 2.24 -12.82 0.46
CA ALA A 28 2.76 -13.39 1.72
C ALA A 28 2.91 -12.34 2.84
N LEU A 29 3.24 -11.09 2.50
CA LEU A 29 3.33 -10.02 3.50
C LEU A 29 1.94 -9.62 4.01
N GLU A 30 0.94 -9.64 3.12
CA GLU A 30 -0.44 -9.33 3.46
C GLU A 30 -1.08 -10.37 4.37
N GLU A 31 -0.81 -11.65 4.12
CA GLU A 31 -1.26 -12.75 4.97
C GLU A 31 -0.70 -12.60 6.38
N VAL A 32 0.63 -12.44 6.51
CA VAL A 32 1.27 -12.27 7.81
C VAL A 32 0.83 -10.96 8.49
N PHE A 33 0.55 -9.89 7.74
CA PHE A 33 0.00 -8.66 8.31
C PHE A 33 -1.38 -8.87 8.92
N LYS A 34 -2.27 -9.61 8.23
CA LYS A 34 -3.62 -9.92 8.74
C LYS A 34 -3.59 -10.82 9.97
N GLU A 35 -2.63 -11.74 10.05
CA GLU A 35 -2.40 -12.56 11.25
C GLU A 35 -1.95 -11.72 12.45
N GLU A 36 -1.03 -10.77 12.22
CA GLU A 36 -0.43 -9.97 13.28
C GLU A 36 -1.30 -8.76 13.70
N PHE A 37 -2.14 -8.27 12.78
CA PHE A 37 -3.09 -7.16 12.95
C PHE A 37 -4.46 -7.49 12.32
N PRO A 38 -5.39 -8.09 13.08
CA PRO A 38 -6.67 -8.58 12.53
C PRO A 38 -7.73 -7.50 12.27
N LYS A 39 -7.59 -6.28 12.83
CA LYS A 39 -8.54 -5.16 12.68
C LYS A 39 -8.34 -4.30 11.42
N PRO A 40 -7.11 -3.85 11.07
CA PRO A 40 -6.92 -2.89 9.98
C PRO A 40 -7.28 -3.45 8.61
N GLY A 41 -7.78 -2.57 7.75
CA GLY A 41 -7.82 -2.83 6.32
C GLY A 41 -6.40 -2.85 5.73
N VAL A 42 -6.25 -3.51 4.58
CA VAL A 42 -5.00 -3.46 3.79
C VAL A 42 -5.26 -2.66 2.53
N GLN A 43 -4.35 -1.73 2.22
CA GLN A 43 -4.39 -0.91 1.02
C GLN A 43 -3.07 -1.03 0.24
N ARG A 44 -3.18 -1.10 -1.08
CA ARG A 44 -2.03 -0.97 -1.97
C ARG A 44 -1.45 0.43 -1.92
N CYS A 45 -0.14 0.54 -1.74
CA CYS A 45 0.57 1.81 -1.77
C CYS A 45 0.42 2.49 -3.15
N THR A 46 -0.26 3.64 -3.18
CA THR A 46 -0.48 4.42 -4.40
C THR A 46 0.82 4.93 -5.01
N VAL A 47 1.82 5.22 -4.17
CA VAL A 47 3.16 5.66 -4.63
C VAL A 47 3.87 4.55 -5.40
N HIS A 48 3.89 3.31 -4.87
CA HIS A 48 4.47 2.17 -5.59
C HIS A 48 3.68 1.87 -6.86
N LEU A 49 2.35 1.89 -6.81
CA LEU A 49 1.50 1.73 -7.99
C LEU A 49 1.83 2.76 -9.08
N THR A 50 1.88 4.05 -8.75
CA THR A 50 2.24 5.12 -9.69
C THR A 50 3.63 4.91 -10.28
N ARG A 51 4.62 4.57 -9.46
CA ARG A 51 5.98 4.30 -9.95
C ARG A 51 5.99 3.10 -10.90
N ASN A 52 5.30 2.02 -10.56
CA ASN A 52 5.23 0.79 -11.37
C ASN A 52 4.54 1.05 -12.72
N VAL A 53 3.45 1.82 -12.72
CA VAL A 53 2.77 2.24 -13.96
C VAL A 53 3.70 3.10 -14.82
N LEU A 54 4.28 4.17 -14.26
CA LEU A 54 5.13 5.10 -15.02
C LEU A 54 6.45 4.48 -15.50
N ALA A 55 6.89 3.38 -14.89
CA ALA A 55 8.02 2.60 -15.38
C ALA A 55 7.74 1.91 -16.73
N LYS A 56 6.47 1.63 -17.04
CA LYS A 56 6.03 0.98 -18.28
C LYS A 56 5.56 1.96 -19.35
N VAL A 57 5.37 3.23 -19.00
CA VAL A 57 4.89 4.27 -19.91
C VAL A 57 6.05 4.87 -20.75
N PRO A 58 5.90 5.02 -22.07
CA PRO A 58 6.88 5.72 -22.91
C PRO A 58 7.16 7.14 -22.40
N LYS A 59 8.42 7.59 -22.46
CA LYS A 59 8.85 8.88 -21.89
C LYS A 59 7.98 10.07 -22.33
N LYS A 60 7.54 10.08 -23.59
CA LYS A 60 6.68 11.14 -24.16
C LYS A 60 5.31 11.25 -23.49
N LEU A 61 4.77 10.15 -22.98
CA LEU A 61 3.42 10.08 -22.39
C LEU A 61 3.42 10.12 -20.85
N LYS A 62 4.59 10.06 -20.20
CA LYS A 62 4.67 9.97 -18.73
C LYS A 62 3.98 11.12 -18.02
N GLY A 63 4.08 12.35 -18.53
CA GLY A 63 3.43 13.52 -17.93
C GLY A 63 1.90 13.40 -17.96
N GLN A 64 1.34 13.06 -19.12
CA GLN A 64 -0.10 12.86 -19.28
C GLN A 64 -0.62 11.73 -18.40
N VAL A 65 0.00 10.54 -18.48
CA VAL A 65 -0.43 9.36 -17.70
C VAL A 65 -0.29 9.60 -16.20
N ALA A 66 0.73 10.32 -15.73
CA ALA A 66 0.85 10.68 -14.32
C ALA A 66 -0.30 11.57 -13.84
N SER A 67 -0.71 12.54 -14.66
CA SER A 67 -1.84 13.42 -14.34
C SER A 67 -3.17 12.66 -14.30
N GLU A 68 -3.42 11.82 -15.31
CA GLU A 68 -4.63 10.99 -15.40
C GLU A 68 -4.69 9.98 -14.24
N LEU A 69 -3.58 9.30 -13.93
CA LEU A 69 -3.53 8.35 -12.81
C LEU A 69 -3.78 9.06 -11.46
N LYS A 70 -3.26 10.29 -11.29
CA LYS A 70 -3.56 11.09 -10.09
C LYS A 70 -5.04 11.39 -10.00
N ALA A 71 -5.70 11.76 -11.11
CA ALA A 71 -7.13 12.05 -11.12
C ALA A 71 -7.98 10.87 -10.63
N ILE A 72 -7.57 9.62 -10.93
CA ILE A 72 -8.26 8.40 -10.44
C ILE A 72 -8.25 8.33 -8.90
N PHE A 73 -7.12 8.62 -8.25
CA PHE A 73 -7.04 8.54 -6.78
C PHE A 73 -7.84 9.62 -6.04
N TYR A 74 -8.15 10.73 -6.72
CA TYR A 74 -8.93 11.84 -6.18
C TYR A 74 -10.36 11.87 -6.73
N ALA A 75 -10.80 10.81 -7.42
CA ALA A 75 -12.17 10.70 -7.88
C ALA A 75 -13.14 10.74 -6.69
N PRO A 76 -14.32 11.38 -6.83
CA PRO A 76 -15.27 11.55 -5.73
C PRO A 76 -15.91 10.23 -5.27
N SER A 77 -15.81 9.18 -6.08
CA SER A 77 -16.31 7.86 -5.75
C SER A 77 -15.47 6.78 -6.41
N VAL A 78 -15.58 5.55 -5.92
CA VAL A 78 -14.85 4.36 -6.42
C VAL A 78 -15.49 3.77 -7.70
N LYS A 79 -16.57 4.38 -8.21
CA LYS A 79 -17.37 3.88 -9.34
C LYS A 79 -17.07 4.60 -10.65
#